data_AF-A0A1R3VR43-F1
#
_entry.id   AF-A0A1R3VR43-F1
#
_cell.length_a   1.000
_cell.length_b   1.000
_cell.length_c   1.000
_cell.angle_alpha   90.00
_cell.angle_beta   90.00
_cell.angle_gamma   90.00
#
_symmetry.space_group_name_H-M   'P 1'
#
loop_
_entity.id
_entity.type
_entity.pdbx_description
1 polymer ?
#
loop_
_entity_poly.entity_id
_entity_poly.type
_entity_poly.pdbx_seq_one_letter_code
_entity_poly.pdbx_strand_id
1 'polypeptide(L)'
;MEIHVKNAKLRKLLEVQSQAVQKLGKAAAKKLATRRGELVAATSVTDLRTGDPHPLKGDRVGQYSVDLDGGRRLLFEPAHEIWPTKEDGGIDWARVTEIRIILIGDYHD
;
A
#
# COMPACT_ATOMS: atom_id res chain seq x y z
N MET A 1 10.98 2.00 4.85
CA MET A 1 10.00 2.58 5.81
C MET A 1 9.44 1.46 6.69
N GLU A 2 8.80 1.77 7.82
CA GLU A 2 8.18 0.77 8.70
C GLU A 2 6.85 0.26 8.13
N ILE A 3 6.65 -1.06 8.11
CA ILE A 3 5.51 -1.70 7.44
C ILE A 3 4.75 -2.61 8.40
N HIS A 4 3.55 -2.18 8.75
CA HIS A 4 2.56 -2.95 9.48
C HIS A 4 1.58 -3.61 8.51
N VAL A 5 0.96 -4.71 8.93
CA VAL A 5 -0.05 -5.40 8.14
C VAL A 5 -1.27 -5.66 9.01
N LYS A 6 -2.44 -5.24 8.54
CA LYS A 6 -3.69 -5.23 9.32
C LYS A 6 -4.08 -6.61 9.87
N ASN A 7 -3.74 -7.70 9.18
CA ASN A 7 -4.03 -9.05 9.65
C ASN A 7 -3.11 -10.12 9.02
N ALA A 8 -3.16 -11.33 9.57
CA ALA A 8 -2.36 -12.47 9.12
C ALA A 8 -2.66 -12.89 7.66
N LYS A 9 -3.89 -12.70 7.17
CA LYS A 9 -4.24 -13.04 5.78
C LYS A 9 -3.51 -12.14 4.78
N LEU A 10 -3.51 -10.83 5.03
CA LEU A 10 -2.77 -9.86 4.22
C LEU A 10 -1.26 -10.08 4.34
N ARG A 11 -0.76 -10.40 5.54
CA ARG A 11 0.66 -10.71 5.74
C ARG A 11 1.08 -11.90 4.88
N LYS A 12 0.31 -12.99 4.93
CA LYS A 12 0.56 -14.17 4.11
C LYS A 12 0.51 -13.86 2.62
N LEU A 13 -0.43 -13.01 2.19
CA LEU A 13 -0.54 -12.60 0.79
C LEU A 13 0.63 -11.74 0.32
N LEU A 14 1.16 -10.89 1.21
CA LEU A 14 2.32 -10.02 0.96
C LEU A 14 3.65 -10.79 0.92
N GLU A 15 3.80 -11.80 1.79
CA GLU A 15 5.09 -12.46 2.04
C GLU A 15 5.24 -13.81 1.32
N VAL A 16 4.14 -14.51 1.00
CA VAL A 16 4.17 -15.86 0.43
C VAL A 16 3.80 -15.83 -1.06
N GLN A 17 4.81 -15.95 -1.93
CA GLN A 17 4.66 -15.86 -3.38
C GLN A 17 3.58 -16.79 -3.96
N SER A 18 3.52 -18.05 -3.50
CA SER A 18 2.52 -19.01 -4.00
C SER A 18 1.09 -18.59 -3.67
N GLN A 19 0.87 -17.97 -2.51
CA GLN A 19 -0.43 -17.45 -2.09
C GLN A 19 -0.82 -16.20 -2.90
N ALA A 20 0.14 -15.30 -3.14
CA ALA A 20 -0.03 -14.16 -4.02
C ALA A 20 -0.42 -14.58 -5.44
N VAL A 21 0.29 -15.55 -6.01
CA VAL A 21 -0.01 -16.08 -7.36
C VAL A 21 -1.39 -16.73 -7.40
N GLN A 22 -1.76 -17.52 -6.38
CA GLN A 22 -3.06 -18.16 -6.31
C GLN A 22 -4.22 -17.16 -6.24
N LYS A 23 -4.06 -16.08 -5.46
CA LYS A 23 -5.14 -15.12 -5.19
C LYS A 23 -5.23 -13.99 -6.22
N LEU A 24 -4.09 -13.53 -6.74
CA LEU A 24 -4.00 -12.33 -7.58
C LEU A 24 -3.62 -12.65 -9.03
N GLY A 25 -3.14 -13.86 -9.32
CA GLY A 25 -2.53 -14.22 -10.58
C GLY A 25 -1.04 -13.83 -10.65
N LYS A 26 -0.32 -14.41 -11.61
CA LYS A 26 1.14 -14.28 -11.72
C LYS A 26 1.62 -12.84 -11.89
N ALA A 27 0.94 -12.05 -12.73
CA ALA A 27 1.34 -10.68 -13.03
C ALA A 27 1.18 -9.75 -11.81
N ALA A 28 0.02 -9.78 -11.16
CA ALA A 28 -0.23 -8.99 -9.95
C ALA A 28 0.68 -9.42 -8.79
N ALA A 29 0.92 -10.72 -8.61
CA ALA A 29 1.85 -11.23 -7.58
C ALA A 29 3.28 -10.75 -7.80
N LYS A 30 3.77 -10.72 -9.06
CA LYS A 30 5.08 -10.16 -9.38
C LYS A 30 5.16 -8.68 -9.03
N LYS A 31 4.15 -7.89 -9.42
CA LYS A 31 4.09 -6.46 -9.07
C LYS A 31 4.00 -6.25 -7.57
N LEU A 32 3.26 -7.08 -6.82
CA LEU A 32 3.18 -7.00 -5.37
C LEU A 32 4.55 -7.17 -4.70
N ALA A 33 5.35 -8.14 -5.17
CA ALA A 33 6.72 -8.33 -4.69
C ALA A 33 7.60 -7.10 -5.00
N THR A 34 7.46 -6.49 -6.18
CA THR A 34 8.14 -5.24 -6.53
C THR A 34 7.71 -4.09 -5.60
N ARG A 35 6.41 -3.86 -5.40
CA ARG A 35 5.89 -2.82 -4.51
C ARG A 35 6.38 -2.99 -3.07
N ARG A 36 6.41 -4.24 -2.57
CA ARG A 36 6.99 -4.55 -1.26
C ARG A 36 8.46 -4.15 -1.18
N GLY A 37 9.25 -4.46 -2.20
CA GLY A 37 10.66 -4.06 -2.27
C GLY A 37 10.85 -2.54 -2.26
N GLU A 38 10.03 -1.81 -3.01
CA GLU A 38 10.04 -0.34 -3.05
C GLU A 38 9.67 0.27 -1.69
N LEU A 39 8.65 -0.27 -1.01
CA LEU A 39 8.28 0.18 0.34
C LEU A 39 9.41 -0.05 1.37
N VAL A 40 10.09 -1.19 1.30
CA VAL A 40 11.24 -1.47 2.17
C VAL A 40 12.37 -0.47 1.93
N ALA A 41 12.66 -0.13 0.67
CA ALA A 41 13.74 0.78 0.29
C ALA A 41 13.40 2.28 0.48
N ALA A 42 12.12 2.63 0.48
CA ALA A 42 11.66 4.01 0.59
C ALA A 42 11.86 4.59 2.00
N THR A 43 12.17 5.89 2.08
CA THR A 43 12.23 6.65 3.32
C THR A 43 10.87 7.26 3.68
N SER A 44 10.05 7.59 2.68
CA SER A 44 8.68 8.09 2.84
C SER A 44 7.75 7.52 1.76
N VAL A 45 6.43 7.67 1.93
CA VAL A 45 5.44 7.26 0.90
C VAL A 45 5.69 7.97 -0.44
N THR A 46 6.15 9.22 -0.41
CA THR A 46 6.47 9.97 -1.64
C THR A 46 7.75 9.53 -2.33
N ASP A 47 8.44 8.47 -1.90
CA ASP A 47 9.54 7.85 -2.66
C ASP A 47 9.03 6.78 -3.65
N LEU A 48 7.78 6.35 -3.53
CA LEU A 48 7.17 5.42 -4.46
C LEU A 48 7.00 6.11 -5.83
N ARG A 49 7.45 5.46 -6.90
CA ARG A 49 7.45 6.02 -8.27
C ARG A 49 6.61 5.22 -9.25
N THR A 50 6.30 3.96 -8.93
CA THR A 50 5.74 3.02 -9.90
C THR A 50 4.38 2.50 -9.41
N GLY A 51 3.52 2.12 -10.37
CA GLY A 51 2.16 1.67 -10.06
C GLY A 51 1.24 2.81 -9.66
N ASP A 52 1.30 3.94 -10.35
CA ASP A 52 0.41 5.09 -10.15
C ASP A 52 0.12 5.41 -8.66
N PRO A 53 1.16 5.73 -7.86
CA PRO A 53 0.99 5.96 -6.43
C PRO A 53 0.18 7.24 -6.18
N HIS A 54 -0.99 7.12 -5.54
CA HIS A 54 -1.84 8.29 -5.25
C HIS A 54 -2.68 8.12 -3.97
N PRO A 55 -2.99 9.23 -3.27
CA PRO A 55 -3.96 9.21 -2.19
C PRO A 55 -5.38 8.99 -2.72
N LEU A 56 -6.20 8.24 -1.98
CA LEU A 56 -7.61 8.06 -2.27
C LEU A 56 -8.46 9.21 -1.69
N LYS A 57 -9.66 9.35 -2.23
CA LYS A 57 -10.64 10.41 -1.90
C LYS A 57 -11.97 9.79 -1.48
N GLY A 58 -12.92 10.62 -1.04
CA GLY A 58 -14.26 10.18 -0.63
C GLY A 58 -14.27 9.33 0.64
N ASP A 59 -14.96 8.20 0.59
CA ASP A 59 -15.07 7.21 1.69
C ASP A 59 -13.73 6.57 2.07
N ARG A 60 -12.73 6.66 1.19
CA ARG A 60 -11.37 6.14 1.39
C ARG A 60 -10.32 7.22 1.66
N VAL A 61 -10.75 8.44 2.03
CA VAL A 61 -9.81 9.45 2.54
C VAL A 61 -8.98 8.85 3.68
N GLY A 62 -7.67 9.12 3.65
CA GLY A 62 -6.71 8.53 4.58
C GLY A 62 -5.97 7.32 4.04
N GLN A 63 -6.40 6.78 2.90
CA GLN A 63 -5.76 5.64 2.25
C GLN A 63 -4.89 6.08 1.07
N TYR A 64 -3.88 5.30 0.80
CA TYR A 64 -2.96 5.45 -0.32
C TYR A 64 -3.01 4.20 -1.18
N SER A 65 -2.99 4.40 -2.49
CA SER A 65 -3.19 3.37 -3.48
C SER A 65 -1.95 3.23 -4.35
N VAL A 66 -1.55 1.98 -4.58
CA VAL A 66 -0.54 1.64 -5.58
C VAL A 66 -1.03 0.46 -6.41
N ASP A 67 -1.04 0.64 -7.73
CA ASP A 67 -1.53 -0.33 -8.69
C ASP A 67 -0.65 -1.58 -8.80
N LEU A 68 -1.35 -2.70 -8.95
CA LEU A 68 -0.79 -4.00 -9.32
C LEU A 68 -1.18 -4.32 -10.77
N ASP A 69 -1.94 -5.38 -10.99
CA ASP A 69 -2.33 -5.88 -12.31
C ASP A 69 -3.80 -6.30 -12.34
N GLY A 70 -4.48 -6.01 -13.45
CA GLY A 70 -5.88 -6.36 -13.68
C GLY A 70 -6.82 -5.74 -12.64
N GLY A 71 -6.74 -4.43 -12.42
CA GLY A 71 -7.58 -3.69 -11.47
C GLY A 71 -7.20 -3.82 -9.99
N ARG A 72 -6.30 -4.75 -9.65
CA ARG A 72 -5.88 -5.01 -8.27
C ARG A 72 -4.92 -3.94 -7.77
N ARG A 73 -5.00 -3.64 -6.47
CA ARG A 73 -4.19 -2.63 -5.82
C ARG A 73 -3.63 -3.10 -4.48
N LEU A 74 -2.54 -2.46 -4.07
CA LEU A 74 -2.03 -2.45 -2.71
C LEU A 74 -2.50 -1.16 -2.05
N LEU A 75 -3.33 -1.26 -1.01
CA LEU A 75 -3.78 -0.11 -0.24
C LEU A 75 -3.17 -0.11 1.16
N PHE A 76 -2.75 1.07 1.60
CA PHE A 76 -2.25 1.30 2.95
C PHE A 76 -2.66 2.67 3.50
N GLU A 77 -2.57 2.84 4.82
CA GLU A 77 -2.82 4.08 5.56
C GLU A 77 -1.59 4.43 6.42
N PRO A 78 -1.41 5.68 6.89
CA PRO A 78 -0.37 5.98 7.88
C PRO A 78 -0.60 5.17 9.16
N ALA A 79 0.47 4.63 9.72
CA ALA A 79 0.41 3.87 10.98
C ALA A 79 0.90 4.65 12.21
N HIS A 80 1.31 5.90 12.01
CA HIS A 80 1.71 6.83 13.06
C HIS A 80 0.60 7.01 14.11
N GLU A 81 0.98 7.17 15.38
CA GLU A 81 0.04 7.50 16.46
C GLU A 81 -0.70 8.82 16.19
N ILE A 82 0.03 9.81 15.65
CA ILE A 82 -0.52 11.08 15.15
C ILE A 82 -0.18 11.18 13.67
N TRP A 83 -1.20 11.25 12.82
CA TRP A 83 -0.99 11.32 11.37
C TRP A 83 -0.29 12.62 10.98
N PRO A 84 0.77 12.56 10.15
CA PRO A 84 1.38 13.76 9.59
C PRO A 84 0.36 14.51 8.74
N THR A 85 0.06 15.76 9.09
CA THR A 85 -0.87 16.62 8.34
C THR A 85 -0.19 17.87 7.82
N LYS A 86 -0.67 18.36 6.68
CA LYS A 86 -0.38 19.69 6.13
C LYS A 86 -1.23 20.74 6.84
N GLU A 87 -0.94 22.01 6.56
CA GLU A 87 -1.71 23.15 7.09
C GLU A 87 -3.19 23.11 6.65
N ASP A 88 -3.49 22.52 5.49
CA ASP A 88 -4.85 22.35 4.96
C ASP A 88 -5.61 21.16 5.58
N GLY A 89 -5.01 20.45 6.53
CA GLY A 89 -5.58 19.26 7.18
C GLY A 89 -5.45 17.96 6.38
N GLY A 90 -4.93 18.00 5.16
CA GLY A 90 -4.62 16.80 4.37
C GLY A 90 -3.40 16.06 4.92
N ILE A 91 -3.28 14.76 4.64
CA ILE A 91 -2.10 13.99 5.06
C ILE A 91 -0.87 14.48 4.31
N ASP A 92 0.21 14.70 5.06
CA ASP A 92 1.52 14.97 4.51
C ASP A 92 2.26 13.66 4.20
N TRP A 93 1.98 13.09 3.04
CA TRP A 93 2.57 11.83 2.58
C TRP A 93 4.10 11.85 2.48
N ALA A 94 4.72 13.05 2.38
CA ALA A 94 6.18 13.17 2.40
C ALA A 94 6.77 12.90 3.80
N ARG A 95 5.94 13.00 4.84
CA ARG A 95 6.32 12.72 6.24
C ARG A 95 5.81 11.36 6.74
N VAL A 96 5.09 10.60 5.92
CA VAL A 96 4.63 9.25 6.27
C VAL A 96 5.77 8.25 6.09
N THR A 97 6.35 7.83 7.21
CA THR A 97 7.45 6.85 7.29
C THR A 97 7.04 5.49 7.89
N GLU A 98 5.78 5.35 8.27
CA GLU A 98 5.20 4.16 8.89
C GLU A 98 3.81 3.95 8.28
N ILE A 99 3.58 2.78 7.71
CA ILE A 99 2.33 2.46 7.02
C ILE A 99 1.71 1.17 7.54
N ARG A 100 0.39 1.05 7.40
CA ARG A 100 -0.35 -0.20 7.60
C ARG A 100 -1.00 -0.64 6.31
N ILE A 101 -0.61 -1.81 5.81
CA ILE A 101 -1.26 -2.44 4.66
C ILE A 101 -2.64 -2.94 5.09
N ILE A 102 -3.68 -2.43 4.43
CA ILE A 102 -5.09 -2.68 4.76
C ILE A 102 -5.84 -3.48 3.70
N LEU A 103 -5.33 -3.51 2.46
CA LEU A 103 -5.91 -4.30 1.36
C LEU A 103 -4.84 -4.67 0.33
N ILE A 104 -4.96 -5.88 -0.21
CA ILE A 104 -4.24 -6.35 -1.41
C ILE A 104 -5.26 -7.11 -2.26
N GLY A 105 -5.64 -6.57 -3.40
CA GLY A 105 -6.67 -7.18 -4.25
C GLY A 105 -7.49 -6.15 -5.02
N ASP A 106 -8.62 -6.59 -5.55
CA ASP A 106 -9.61 -5.68 -6.10
C ASP A 106 -10.28 -4.90 -4.95
N TYR A 107 -10.51 -3.62 -5.16
CA TYR A 107 -11.14 -2.73 -4.18
C TYR A 107 -12.38 -2.00 -4.75
N HIS A 108 -12.72 -2.28 -6.01
CA HIS A 108 -13.94 -1.79 -6.69
C HIS A 108 -15.17 -2.68 -6.44
N ASP A 109 -15.03 -3.76 -5.68
CA ASP A 109 -16.14 -4.57 -5.16
C ASP A 109 -16.65 -4.04 -3.80
#